data_AF-A0A838WR10-F1
#
_entry.id   AF-A0A838WR10-F1
#
_cell.length_a   1.000
_cell.length_b   1.000
_cell.length_c   1.000
_cell.angle_alpha   90.00
_cell.angle_beta   90.00
_cell.angle_gamma   90.00
#
_symmetry.space_group_name_H-M   'P 1'
#
loop_
_entity.id
_entity.type
_entity.pdbx_description
1 polymer ?
#
loop_
_entity_poly.entity_id
_entity_poly.type
_entity_poly.pdbx_seq_one_letter_code
_entity_poly.pdbx_strand_id
1 'polypeptide(L)' 'TRRTRPRRFGKSLFVDTLKEIFEGNEKLFEGLYIHDKWDWSRKFPVIKIDFADGVLKNREELDRRILDLLRKNAERLGVS' A
#
# COMPACT_ATOMS: atom_id res chain seq x y z
N THR A 1 35.67 3.92 2.30
CA THR A 1 34.44 4.48 1.68
C THR A 1 33.20 3.82 2.27
N ARG A 2 32.65 4.41 3.33
CA ARG A 2 31.50 3.87 4.08
C ARG A 2 30.21 4.30 3.34
N ARG A 3 29.62 3.40 2.52
CA ARG A 3 28.32 3.67 1.91
C ARG A 3 27.24 3.58 2.98
N THR A 4 26.83 4.72 3.53
CA THR A 4 25.55 4.87 4.22
C THR A 4 24.45 4.60 3.19
N ARG A 5 24.01 3.35 3.08
CA ARG A 5 22.76 3.00 2.39
C ARG A 5 21.72 2.77 3.47
N PRO A 6 20.88 3.75 3.81
CA PRO A 6 19.79 3.52 4.74
C PRO A 6 18.85 2.49 4.12
N ARG A 7 18.79 1.27 4.67
CA ARG A 7 18.04 0.14 4.08
C ARG A 7 16.52 0.33 4.00
N ARG A 8 15.96 1.40 4.59
CA ARG A 8 14.50 1.61 4.72
C ARG A 8 13.99 3.00 4.29
N PHE A 9 14.83 3.87 3.72
CA PHE A 9 14.34 5.18 3.26
C PHE A 9 13.85 5.08 1.82
N GLY A 10 12.53 4.90 1.63
CA GLY A 10 11.85 5.32 0.40
C GLY A 10 10.99 4.28 -0.31
N LYS A 11 11.23 2.97 -0.17
CA LYS A 11 10.44 1.96 -0.92
C LYS A 11 9.00 1.83 -0.40
N SER A 12 8.83 1.65 0.91
CA SER A 12 7.51 1.58 1.53
C SER A 12 6.74 2.88 1.34
N LEU A 13 7.41 4.01 1.60
CA LEU A 13 6.84 5.34 1.36
C LEU A 13 6.40 5.54 -0.09
N PHE A 14 7.18 5.08 -1.07
CA PHE A 14 6.81 5.17 -2.49
C PHE A 14 5.56 4.33 -2.81
N VAL A 15 5.48 3.10 -2.31
CA VAL A 15 4.29 2.24 -2.50
C VAL A 15 3.07 2.85 -1.80
N ASP A 16 3.26 3.42 -0.62
CA ASP A 16 2.20 4.13 0.11
C ASP A 16 1.75 5.37 -0.67
N THR A 17 2.69 6.17 -1.19
CA THR A 17 2.37 7.30 -2.08
C THR A 17 1.51 6.87 -3.26
N LEU A 18 1.85 5.79 -3.95
CA LEU A 18 1.03 5.28 -5.06
C LEU A 18 -0.36 4.88 -4.59
N LYS A 19 -0.46 4.16 -3.47
CA LYS A 19 -1.76 3.80 -2.87
C LYS A 19 -2.62 5.03 -2.62
N GLU A 20 -2.08 6.05 -1.96
CA GLU A 20 -2.82 7.28 -1.63
C GLU A 20 -3.25 8.06 -2.88
N ILE A 21 -2.44 8.06 -3.94
CA ILE A 21 -2.82 8.68 -5.23
C ILE A 21 -3.99 7.94 -5.87
N PHE A 22 -3.93 6.61 -5.96
CA PHE A 22 -4.99 5.80 -6.59
C PHE A 22 -6.28 5.76 -5.76
N GLU A 23 -6.20 5.86 -4.43
CA GLU A 23 -7.38 6.01 -3.57
C GLU A 23 -7.98 7.43 -3.61
N GLY A 24 -7.27 8.40 -4.19
CA GLY A 24 -7.75 9.77 -4.39
C GLY A 24 -7.63 10.67 -3.16
N ASN A 25 -6.62 10.46 -2.32
CA ASN A 25 -6.39 11.25 -1.10
C ASN A 25 -5.71 12.59 -1.39
N GLU A 26 -6.36 13.43 -2.19
CA GLU A 26 -5.85 14.72 -2.72
C GLU A 26 -5.18 15.62 -1.67
N LYS A 27 -5.78 15.73 -0.47
CA LYS A 27 -5.26 16.56 0.64
C LYS A 27 -3.82 16.24 1.03
N LEU A 28 -3.37 15.00 0.84
CA LEU A 28 -1.98 14.59 1.13
C LEU A 28 -0.98 15.15 0.10
N PHE A 29 -1.47 15.60 -1.05
CA PHE A 29 -0.68 16.02 -2.20
C PHE A 29 -0.80 17.51 -2.52
N GLU A 30 -1.55 18.29 -1.74
CA GLU A 30 -1.63 19.75 -1.88
C GLU A 30 -0.24 20.39 -1.91
N GLY A 31 0.05 21.18 -2.94
CA GLY A 31 1.35 21.83 -3.13
C GLY A 31 2.49 20.92 -3.62
N LEU A 32 2.24 19.62 -3.85
CA LEU A 32 3.20 18.71 -4.47
C LEU A 32 3.03 18.65 -5.99
N TYR A 33 4.08 18.20 -6.68
CA TYR A 33 4.16 18.15 -8.15
C TYR A 33 2.98 17.42 -8.83
N ILE A 34 2.37 16.44 -8.18
CA ILE A 34 1.29 15.65 -8.76
C ILE A 34 -0.09 16.32 -8.62
N HIS A 35 -0.23 17.32 -7.76
CA HIS A 35 -1.51 17.91 -7.38
C HIS A 35 -2.34 18.39 -8.58
N ASP A 36 -1.70 19.08 -9.53
CA ASP A 36 -2.33 19.60 -10.76
C ASP A 36 -2.30 18.61 -11.94
N LYS A 37 -1.72 17.42 -11.74
CA LYS A 37 -1.41 16.44 -12.82
C LYS A 37 -2.21 15.16 -12.73
N TRP A 38 -2.91 14.96 -11.62
CA TRP A 38 -3.77 13.81 -11.41
C TRP A 38 -5.23 14.23 -11.37
N ASP A 39 -6.09 13.39 -11.92
CA ASP A 39 -7.54 13.57 -11.83
C ASP A 39 -8.03 12.95 -10.52
N TRP A 40 -8.18 13.79 -9.49
CA TRP A 40 -8.62 13.38 -8.15
C TRP A 40 -10.08 12.89 -8.08
N SER A 41 -10.86 13.07 -9.15
CA SER A 41 -12.18 12.45 -9.26
C SER A 41 -12.10 10.93 -9.49
N ARG A 42 -10.97 10.44 -10.02
CA ARG A 42 -10.73 9.02 -10.27
C ARG A 42 -10.24 8.34 -8.99
N LYS A 43 -11.09 7.46 -8.46
CA LYS A 43 -10.80 6.68 -7.26
C LYS A 43 -10.83 5.19 -7.57
N PHE A 44 -9.83 4.47 -7.09
CA PHE A 44 -9.71 3.04 -7.25
C PHE A 44 -9.61 2.36 -5.89
N PRO A 45 -10.28 1.21 -5.68
CA PRO A 45 -10.03 0.39 -4.51
C PRO A 45 -8.62 -0.22 -4.62
N VAL A 46 -7.69 0.26 -3.79
CA VAL A 46 -6.32 -0.28 -3.78
C VAL A 46 -6.21 -1.39 -2.73
N ILE A 47 -5.76 -2.57 -3.14
CA ILE A 47 -5.44 -3.67 -2.23
C ILE A 47 -3.93 -3.73 -2.05
N LYS A 48 -3.46 -3.37 -0.86
CA LYS A 48 -2.04 -3.50 -0.48
C LYS A 48 -1.83 -4.84 0.23
N ILE A 49 -0.99 -5.69 -0.32
CA ILE A 49 -0.59 -6.96 0.27
C ILE A 49 0.85 -6.82 0.75
N ASP A 50 1.06 -7.01 2.06
CA ASP A 50 2.37 -6.95 2.69
C ASP A 50 2.62 -8.23 3.50
N PHE A 51 3.72 -8.92 3.16
CA PHE A 51 4.18 -10.14 3.83
C PHE A 51 5.40 -9.90 4.72
N ALA A 52 5.86 -8.65 4.85
CA ALA A 52 7.00 -8.28 5.69
C ALA A 52 6.65 -8.24 7.18
N ASP A 53 5.36 -8.26 7.52
CA ASP A 53 4.86 -8.22 8.89
C ASP A 53 4.59 -9.64 9.40
N GLY A 54 5.44 -10.12 10.31
CA GLY A 54 5.39 -11.47 10.88
C GLY A 54 6.43 -12.43 10.28
N VAL A 55 6.97 -13.32 11.12
CA VAL A 55 7.82 -14.43 10.67
C VAL A 55 6.90 -15.54 10.16
N LEU A 56 6.64 -15.58 8.86
CA LEU A 56 5.93 -16.70 8.23
C LEU A 56 6.85 -17.94 8.30
N LYS A 57 6.45 -18.95 9.06
CA LYS A 57 7.30 -20.12 9.33
C LYS A 57 7.06 -21.27 8.34
N ASN A 58 5.87 -21.34 7.72
CA ASN A 58 5.49 -22.40 6.79
C ASN A 58 4.40 -21.97 5.80
N ARG A 59 4.10 -22.85 4.83
CA ARG A 59 3.13 -22.61 3.76
C ARG A 59 1.71 -22.42 4.31
N GLU A 60 1.34 -23.19 5.32
CA GLU A 60 0.00 -23.17 5.91
C GLU A 60 -0.29 -21.84 6.64
N GLU A 61 0.74 -21.22 7.21
CA GLU A 61 0.65 -19.89 7.80
C GLU A 61 0.52 -18.79 6.73
N LEU A 62 1.26 -18.92 5.61
CA LEU A 62 1.12 -18.03 4.46
C LEU A 62 -0.30 -18.10 3.86
N ASP A 63 -0.83 -19.31 3.65
CA ASP A 63 -2.17 -19.50 3.09
C ASP A 63 -3.25 -18.89 4.00
N ARG A 64 -3.17 -19.11 5.32
CA ARG A 64 -4.07 -18.47 6.29
C ARG A 64 -3.96 -16.95 6.27
N ARG A 65 -2.74 -16.41 6.15
CA ARG A 65 -2.51 -14.96 6.06
C ARG A 65 -3.10 -14.36 4.79
N ILE A 66 -2.95 -15.03 3.64
CA ILE A 66 -3.54 -14.59 2.37
C ILE A 66 -5.07 -14.55 2.51
N LEU A 67 -5.68 -15.60 3.04
CA LEU A 67 -7.13 -15.67 3.21
C LEU A 67 -7.67 -14.57 4.16
N ASP A 68 -6.98 -14.31 5.27
CA ASP A 68 -7.30 -13.21 6.20
C ASP A 68 -7.21 -11.84 5.50
N LEU A 69 -6.14 -11.60 4.74
CA LEU A 69 -5.97 -10.35 3.98
C LEU A 69 -7.07 -10.17 2.92
N LEU A 70 -7.42 -11.22 2.18
CA LEU A 70 -8.48 -11.18 1.17
C LEU A 70 -9.85 -10.93 1.82
N ARG A 71 -10.16 -11.62 2.91
CA ARG A 71 -11.42 -11.43 3.66
C ARG A 71 -11.56 -9.99 4.17
N LYS A 72 -10.53 -9.46 4.81
CA LYS A 72 -10.51 -8.06 5.29
C LYS A 72 -10.71 -7.06 4.15
N ASN A 73 -10.11 -7.31 2.99
CA ASN A 73 -10.32 -6.46 1.82
C ASN A 73 -11.74 -6.61 1.24
N ALA A 74 -12.31 -7.81 1.22
CA ALA A 74 -13.69 -8.02 0.79
C ALA A 74 -14.68 -7.28 1.70
N GLU A 75 -14.52 -7.38 3.01
CA GLU A 75 -15.32 -6.65 4.01
C GLU A 75 -15.15 -5.13 3.85
N ARG A 76 -13.90 -4.62 3.75
CA ARG A 76 -13.61 -3.19 3.54
C ARG A 76 -14.24 -2.63 2.26
N LEU A 77 -14.28 -3.44 1.20
CA LEU A 77 -14.82 -3.05 -0.10
C LEU A 77 -16.32 -3.36 -0.26
N GLY A 78 -16.95 -3.98 0.74
CA GLY A 78 -18.38 -4.32 0.73
C GLY A 78 -18.76 -5.41 -0.29
N VAL A 79 -17.85 -6.33 -0.59
CA VAL A 79 -18.04 -7.42 -1.58
C VAL A 79 -18.01 -8.81 -0.95
N SER A 80 -18.17 -8.90 0.38
CA SER A 80 -18.22 -10.15 1.15
C SER A 80 -19.59 -10.81 1.13
#